data_AF-A0A3G2JQE4-F1
#
_entry.id   AF-A0A3G2JQE4-F1
#
_cell.length_a   1.000
_cell.length_b   1.000
_cell.length_c   1.000
_cell.angle_alpha   90.00
_cell.angle_beta   90.00
_cell.angle_gamma   90.00
#
_symmetry.space_group_name_H-M   'P 1'
#
loop_
_entity.id
_entity.type
_entity.pdbx_description
1 polymer ?
#
loop_
_entity_poly.entity_id
_entity_poly.type
_entity_poly.pdbx_seq_one_letter_code
_entity_poly.pdbx_strand_id
1 'polypeptide(L)'
;MDHLVEVIIGREVNAQLAFQIPDSTIEEMWKFRDSGGQLDGQLSQLIDQHVGPDRRAKMDNHLDQKTKFLRQRGVLTDHERDVLDRLHEYRNAAYHRDTLEPDLIADLVLAYRVLADELLSRHKPIAWVMASSDPAPIVTPHQLRGRLAEGVDIDLTSMARRFHDHAAKRVQAVSTAVATAQQLLGSKSSGETAVAPPDDDMARMLTGLSDTAKHLASWTRQAEGLKSKTSSLTGLMVPFLNLDRALSRIEPSVKRLDMIQDWWEQRRIDDLRGK
;
A
#
# COMPACT_ATOMS: atom_id res chain seq x y z
N MET A 1 14.36 6.12 9.89
CA MET A 1 13.03 6.75 10.08
C MET A 1 11.88 5.83 9.70
N ASP A 2 12.07 4.88 8.75
CA ASP A 2 11.03 3.93 8.30
C ASP A 2 10.53 2.96 9.39
N HIS A 3 11.31 2.74 10.45
CA HIS A 3 10.91 2.02 11.67
C HIS A 3 9.87 2.77 12.51
N LEU A 4 9.73 4.08 12.36
CA LEU A 4 8.93 4.90 13.28
C LEU A 4 7.44 4.51 13.23
N VAL A 5 6.88 4.25 12.04
CA VAL A 5 5.46 3.90 11.89
C VAL A 5 5.16 2.49 12.42
N GLU A 6 6.03 1.52 12.19
CA GLU A 6 5.87 0.18 12.75
C GLU A 6 6.02 0.15 14.27
N VAL A 7 6.92 0.98 14.80
CA VAL A 7 7.05 1.24 16.24
C VAL A 7 5.75 1.81 16.77
N ILE A 8 5.24 2.89 16.17
CA ILE A 8 3.96 3.52 16.54
C ILE A 8 2.80 2.52 16.57
N ILE A 9 2.62 1.76 15.47
CA ILE A 9 1.52 0.81 15.34
C ILE A 9 1.70 -0.34 16.35
N GLY A 10 2.93 -0.82 16.58
CA GLY A 10 3.23 -1.81 17.60
C GLY A 10 2.92 -1.33 19.01
N ARG A 11 3.18 -0.05 19.30
CA ARG A 11 2.87 0.57 20.59
C ARG A 11 1.37 0.70 20.84
N GLU A 12 0.59 1.10 19.86
CA GLU A 12 -0.89 1.14 19.95
C GLU A 12 -1.48 -0.26 20.12
N VAL A 13 -0.95 -1.24 19.39
CA VAL A 13 -1.30 -2.65 19.60
C VAL A 13 -1.08 -3.03 21.06
N ASN A 14 0.10 -2.76 21.61
CA ASN A 14 0.39 -3.11 22.99
C ASN A 14 -0.56 -2.39 23.96
N ALA A 15 -0.90 -1.12 23.72
CA ALA A 15 -1.86 -0.36 24.52
C ALA A 15 -3.26 -1.00 24.54
N GLN A 16 -3.76 -1.38 23.36
CA GLN A 16 -5.06 -2.05 23.20
C GLN A 16 -5.07 -3.46 23.79
N LEU A 17 -3.92 -4.12 23.87
CA LEU A 17 -3.78 -5.37 24.61
C LEU A 17 -3.76 -5.11 26.13
N ALA A 18 -3.15 -4.02 26.60
CA ALA A 18 -3.18 -3.62 28.01
C ALA A 18 -4.60 -3.26 28.50
N PHE A 19 -5.42 -2.65 27.65
CA PHE A 19 -6.84 -2.36 27.96
C PHE A 19 -7.74 -3.61 27.99
N GLN A 20 -7.23 -4.80 27.66
CA GLN A 20 -7.96 -6.07 27.85
C GLN A 20 -7.68 -6.71 29.21
N ILE A 21 -6.74 -6.16 29.96
CA ILE A 21 -6.41 -6.59 31.31
C ILE A 21 -7.48 -6.02 32.26
N PRO A 22 -7.89 -6.74 33.33
CA PRO A 22 -8.88 -6.26 34.30
C PRO A 22 -8.57 -4.85 34.85
N ASP A 23 -9.62 -4.05 35.09
CA ASP A 23 -9.52 -2.66 35.56
C ASP A 23 -8.66 -2.50 36.82
N SER A 24 -8.68 -3.49 37.72
CA SER A 24 -7.84 -3.54 38.93
C SER A 24 -6.35 -3.53 38.62
N THR A 25 -5.94 -4.18 37.53
CA THR A 25 -4.55 -4.23 37.09
C THR A 25 -4.15 -2.96 36.34
N ILE A 26 -5.10 -2.32 35.64
CA ILE A 26 -4.89 -1.01 35.00
C ILE A 26 -4.61 0.07 36.07
N GLU A 27 -5.33 0.04 37.21
CA GLU A 27 -5.09 0.95 38.33
C GLU A 27 -3.73 0.72 39.01
N GLU A 28 -3.32 -0.53 39.20
CA GLU A 28 -1.98 -0.88 39.71
C GLU A 28 -0.87 -0.39 38.77
N MET A 29 -1.09 -0.49 37.46
CA MET A 29 -0.16 0.00 36.44
C MET A 29 -0.05 1.53 36.42
N TRP A 30 -1.16 2.26 36.65
CA TRP A 30 -1.11 3.71 36.80
C TRP A 30 -0.31 4.12 38.05
N LYS A 31 -0.53 3.45 39.18
CA LYS A 31 0.24 3.69 40.41
C LYS A 31 1.73 3.38 40.22
N PHE A 32 2.06 2.30 39.50
CA PHE A 32 3.45 1.92 39.21
C PHE A 32 4.16 2.93 38.29
N ARG A 33 3.48 3.40 37.23
CA ARG A 33 3.94 4.49 36.36
C ARG A 33 4.22 5.76 37.16
N ASP A 34 3.27 6.17 37.99
CA ASP A 34 3.35 7.41 38.77
C ASP A 34 4.42 7.34 39.88
N SER A 35 4.81 6.12 40.28
CA SER A 35 5.95 5.86 41.17
C SER A 35 7.31 5.81 40.46
N GLY A 36 7.35 5.95 39.13
CA GLY A 36 8.59 5.96 38.34
C GLY A 36 9.10 4.58 37.91
N GLY A 37 8.28 3.53 38.03
CA GLY A 37 8.62 2.19 37.56
C GLY A 37 8.59 2.08 36.02
N GLN A 38 9.54 1.33 35.44
CA GLN A 38 9.51 1.00 34.01
C GLN A 38 8.44 -0.07 33.74
N LEU A 39 7.34 0.35 33.12
CA LEU A 39 6.18 -0.48 32.77
C LEU A 39 6.49 -1.68 31.85
N ASP A 40 7.65 -1.68 31.18
CA ASP A 40 7.96 -2.56 30.03
C ASP A 40 7.87 -4.06 30.35
N GLY A 41 8.67 -4.55 31.32
CA GLY A 41 8.80 -5.99 31.55
C GLY A 41 7.56 -6.69 32.11
N GLN A 42 6.87 -6.05 33.06
CA GLN A 42 5.69 -6.64 33.73
C GLN A 42 4.43 -6.56 32.87
N LEU A 43 4.24 -5.46 32.15
CA LEU A 43 3.11 -5.30 31.24
C LEU A 43 3.23 -6.24 30.04
N SER A 44 4.45 -6.44 29.53
CA SER A 44 4.67 -7.40 28.46
C SER A 44 4.32 -8.82 28.90
N GLN A 45 4.72 -9.26 30.10
CA GLN A 45 4.32 -10.58 30.62
C GLN A 45 2.80 -10.73 30.82
N LEU A 46 2.12 -9.70 31.33
CA LEU A 46 0.67 -9.74 31.53
C LEU A 46 -0.10 -9.77 30.21
N ILE A 47 0.36 -9.02 29.20
CA ILE A 47 -0.17 -9.08 27.85
C ILE A 47 0.07 -10.47 27.25
N ASP A 48 1.25 -11.06 27.41
CA ASP A 48 1.56 -12.40 26.88
C ASP A 48 0.66 -13.48 27.49
N GLN A 49 0.39 -13.39 28.80
CA GLN A 49 -0.50 -14.31 29.50
C GLN A 49 -1.96 -14.19 29.03
N HIS A 50 -2.41 -12.99 28.68
CA HIS A 50 -3.79 -12.75 28.27
C HIS A 50 -4.04 -12.98 26.76
N VAL A 51 -3.06 -12.67 25.91
CA VAL A 51 -3.18 -12.71 24.44
C VAL A 51 -2.69 -14.03 23.86
N GLY A 52 -1.79 -14.71 24.58
CA GLY A 52 -1.09 -15.91 24.15
C GLY A 52 0.19 -15.59 23.35
N PRO A 53 1.31 -16.30 23.61
CA PRO A 53 2.63 -15.98 23.06
C PRO A 53 2.68 -16.06 21.53
N ASP A 54 2.02 -17.03 20.91
CA ASP A 54 2.02 -17.20 19.46
C ASP A 54 1.29 -16.06 18.73
N ARG A 55 0.21 -15.55 19.34
CA ARG A 55 -0.56 -14.45 18.79
C ARG A 55 0.19 -13.13 18.96
N ARG A 56 0.86 -12.94 20.11
CA ARG A 56 1.76 -11.81 20.34
C ARG A 56 2.91 -11.79 19.33
N ALA A 57 3.62 -12.91 19.19
CA ALA A 57 4.75 -13.02 18.27
C ALA A 57 4.34 -12.74 16.80
N LYS A 58 3.16 -13.20 16.37
CA LYS A 58 2.63 -12.86 15.05
C LYS A 58 2.34 -11.37 14.91
N MET A 59 1.76 -10.75 15.94
CA MET A 59 1.48 -9.32 15.93
C MET A 59 2.76 -8.49 15.98
N ASP A 60 3.80 -8.90 16.70
CA ASP A 60 5.08 -8.18 16.73
C ASP A 60 5.79 -8.17 15.37
N ASN A 61 5.81 -9.31 14.70
CA ASN A 61 6.59 -9.54 13.49
C ASN A 61 5.88 -9.12 12.18
N HIS A 62 4.56 -8.90 12.21
CA HIS A 62 3.78 -8.70 10.98
C HIS A 62 2.84 -7.49 11.08
N LEU A 63 3.10 -6.46 10.25
CA LEU A 63 2.31 -5.23 10.23
C LEU A 63 0.83 -5.47 9.90
N ASP A 64 0.53 -6.39 8.97
CA ASP A 64 -0.84 -6.75 8.59
C ASP A 64 -1.63 -7.34 9.77
N GLN A 65 -0.96 -8.05 10.67
CA GLN A 65 -1.58 -8.57 11.88
C GLN A 65 -1.84 -7.44 12.89
N LYS A 66 -0.95 -6.45 12.98
CA LYS A 66 -1.15 -5.24 13.79
C LYS A 66 -2.34 -4.43 13.29
N THR A 67 -2.38 -4.08 12.01
CA THR A 67 -3.45 -3.26 11.40
C THR A 67 -4.81 -3.99 11.44
N LYS A 68 -4.83 -5.31 11.22
CA LYS A 68 -6.03 -6.15 11.37
C LYS A 68 -6.60 -6.10 12.78
N PHE A 69 -5.74 -6.19 13.80
CA PHE A 69 -6.17 -6.14 15.19
C PHE A 69 -6.71 -4.75 15.57
N LEU A 70 -6.04 -3.67 15.15
CA LEU A 70 -6.51 -2.30 15.40
C LEU A 70 -7.86 -2.01 14.72
N ARG A 71 -8.07 -2.54 13.51
CA ARG A 71 -9.37 -2.48 12.83
C ARG A 71 -10.47 -3.21 13.62
N GLN A 72 -10.20 -4.41 14.13
CA GLN A 72 -11.17 -5.16 14.95
C GLN A 72 -11.56 -4.42 16.23
N ARG A 73 -10.67 -3.57 16.76
CA ARG A 73 -10.91 -2.73 17.95
C ARG A 73 -11.56 -1.39 17.61
N GLY A 74 -11.87 -1.12 16.34
CA GLY A 74 -12.45 0.15 15.89
C GLY A 74 -11.47 1.32 15.95
N VAL A 75 -10.16 1.03 16.09
CA VAL A 75 -9.10 2.04 16.14
C VAL A 75 -8.72 2.50 14.73
N LEU A 76 -8.71 1.58 13.77
CA LEU A 76 -8.57 1.86 12.35
C LEU A 76 -9.89 1.64 11.64
N THR A 77 -10.23 2.53 10.71
CA THR A 77 -11.23 2.24 9.69
C THR A 77 -10.69 1.18 8.72
N ASP A 78 -11.59 0.48 8.02
CA ASP A 78 -11.24 -0.41 6.90
C ASP A 78 -10.35 0.30 5.88
N HIS A 79 -10.63 1.58 5.72
CA HIS A 79 -10.00 2.43 4.76
C HIS A 79 -8.55 2.76 5.15
N GLU A 80 -8.31 3.19 6.38
CA GLU A 80 -6.96 3.49 6.90
C GLU A 80 -6.08 2.24 6.95
N ARG A 81 -6.66 1.09 7.30
CA ARG A 81 -5.96 -0.19 7.23
C ARG A 81 -5.48 -0.49 5.81
N ASP A 82 -6.38 -0.39 4.83
CA ASP A 82 -6.05 -0.68 3.43
C ASP A 82 -4.93 0.23 2.91
N VAL A 83 -4.93 1.51 3.32
CA VAL A 83 -3.88 2.46 2.96
C VAL A 83 -2.54 2.09 3.61
N LEU A 84 -2.53 1.77 4.90
CA LEU A 84 -1.31 1.38 5.61
C LEU A 84 -0.70 0.09 5.05
N ASP A 85 -1.52 -0.94 4.82
CA ASP A 85 -1.08 -2.22 4.29
C ASP A 85 -0.45 -2.03 2.89
N ARG A 86 -1.09 -1.24 2.02
CA ARG A 86 -0.60 -1.00 0.65
C ARG A 86 0.64 -0.10 0.61
N LEU A 87 0.74 0.91 1.48
CA LEU A 87 1.94 1.73 1.61
C LEU A 87 3.14 0.91 2.11
N HIS A 88 2.90 -0.04 3.01
CA HIS A 88 3.94 -0.98 3.45
C HIS A 88 4.39 -1.92 2.31
N GLU A 89 3.45 -2.43 1.50
CA GLU A 89 3.80 -3.17 0.27
C GLU A 89 4.65 -2.33 -0.68
N TYR A 90 4.30 -1.07 -0.90
CA TYR A 90 5.09 -0.15 -1.73
C TYR A 90 6.49 0.11 -1.19
N ARG A 91 6.62 0.28 0.13
CA ARG A 91 7.94 0.36 0.79
C ARG A 91 8.76 -0.90 0.48
N ASN A 92 8.19 -2.08 0.68
CA ASN A 92 8.89 -3.34 0.42
C ASN A 92 9.27 -3.47 -1.07
N ALA A 93 8.38 -3.08 -1.98
CA ALA A 93 8.65 -3.06 -3.41
C ALA A 93 9.74 -2.04 -3.81
N ALA A 94 9.81 -0.88 -3.15
CA ALA A 94 10.86 0.12 -3.37
C ALA A 94 12.25 -0.41 -2.99
N TYR A 95 12.36 -1.27 -1.97
CA TYR A 95 13.61 -1.98 -1.65
C TYR A 95 14.03 -2.97 -2.75
N HIS A 96 13.07 -3.47 -3.51
CA HIS A 96 13.30 -4.38 -4.63
C HIS A 96 13.36 -3.69 -6.01
N ARG A 97 13.35 -2.34 -6.05
CA ARG A 97 13.68 -1.42 -7.16
C ARG A 97 13.09 -1.62 -8.58
N ASP A 98 12.25 -2.61 -8.84
CA ASP A 98 11.99 -2.96 -10.25
C ASP A 98 10.72 -2.36 -10.92
N THR A 99 10.00 -1.41 -10.31
CA THR A 99 8.71 -0.99 -10.92
C THR A 99 8.19 0.44 -10.70
N LEU A 100 8.77 1.27 -9.81
CA LEU A 100 8.18 2.57 -9.44
C LEU A 100 9.11 3.73 -9.75
N GLU A 101 8.53 4.84 -10.23
CA GLU A 101 9.26 6.07 -10.52
C GLU A 101 9.82 6.64 -9.19
N PRO A 102 11.10 7.07 -9.13
CA PRO A 102 11.74 7.48 -7.87
C PRO A 102 10.98 8.55 -7.07
N ASP A 103 10.42 9.54 -7.76
CA ASP A 103 9.66 10.63 -7.15
C ASP A 103 8.33 10.14 -6.54
N LEU A 104 7.73 9.11 -7.13
CA LEU A 104 6.52 8.47 -6.62
C LEU A 104 6.79 7.72 -5.32
N ILE A 105 7.96 7.07 -5.20
CA ILE A 105 8.39 6.39 -3.97
C ILE A 105 8.54 7.41 -2.84
N ALA A 106 9.18 8.55 -3.11
CA ALA A 106 9.34 9.62 -2.13
C ALA A 106 7.98 10.14 -1.64
N ASP A 107 7.03 10.35 -2.56
CA ASP A 107 5.68 10.78 -2.23
C ASP A 107 4.89 9.75 -1.41
N LEU A 108 5.00 8.46 -1.75
CA LEU A 108 4.36 7.37 -1.01
C LEU A 108 4.93 7.26 0.41
N VAL A 109 6.24 7.43 0.58
CA VAL A 109 6.88 7.44 1.91
C VAL A 109 6.44 8.66 2.72
N LEU A 110 6.33 9.83 2.09
CA LEU A 110 5.84 11.05 2.75
C LEU A 110 4.37 10.89 3.16
N ALA A 111 3.53 10.34 2.28
CA ALA A 111 2.14 10.04 2.56
C ALA A 111 1.99 9.07 3.74
N TYR A 112 2.83 8.04 3.79
CA TYR A 112 2.87 7.08 4.89
C TYR A 112 3.20 7.72 6.23
N ARG A 113 4.16 8.65 6.28
CA ARG A 113 4.51 9.38 7.51
C ARG A 113 3.37 10.24 8.03
N VAL A 114 2.68 10.91 7.13
CA VAL A 114 1.63 11.87 7.49
C VAL A 114 0.38 11.15 7.96
N LEU A 115 0.01 10.04 7.31
CA LEU A 115 -1.07 9.19 7.79
C LEU A 115 -0.73 8.55 9.15
N ALA A 116 0.52 8.16 9.36
CA ALA A 116 0.96 7.70 10.67
C ALA A 116 0.86 8.81 11.73
N ASP A 117 1.23 10.05 11.42
CA ASP A 117 1.10 11.19 12.33
C ASP A 117 -0.37 11.56 12.61
N GLU A 118 -1.25 11.49 11.61
CA GLU A 118 -2.68 11.69 11.80
C GLU A 118 -3.27 10.63 12.72
N LEU A 119 -2.92 9.35 12.53
CA LEU A 119 -3.35 8.26 13.41
C LEU A 119 -2.85 8.51 14.83
N LEU A 120 -1.58 8.84 14.98
CA LEU A 120 -0.98 9.20 16.26
C LEU A 120 -1.67 10.34 16.98
N SER A 121 -2.05 11.40 16.25
CA SER A 121 -2.73 12.55 16.85
C SER A 121 -4.07 12.17 17.50
N ARG A 122 -4.68 11.06 17.07
CA ARG A 122 -5.95 10.52 17.58
C ARG A 122 -5.78 9.53 18.74
N HIS A 123 -4.54 9.11 19.06
CA HIS A 123 -4.28 8.06 20.05
C HIS A 123 -3.91 8.60 21.44
N LYS A 124 -4.45 7.96 22.50
CA LYS A 124 -4.32 8.39 23.91
C LYS A 124 -2.90 8.20 24.48
N PRO A 125 -2.48 9.01 25.48
CA PRO A 125 -1.14 9.02 26.08
C PRO A 125 -0.55 7.65 26.50
N ILE A 126 -1.37 6.65 26.83
CA ILE A 126 -0.92 5.32 27.29
C ILE A 126 -0.16 4.54 26.21
N ALA A 127 -0.56 4.63 24.95
CA ALA A 127 0.14 3.95 23.86
C ALA A 127 1.59 4.41 23.71
N TRP A 128 1.87 5.65 24.09
CA TRP A 128 3.16 6.28 23.88
C TRP A 128 4.24 5.85 24.88
N VAL A 129 3.82 5.27 26.01
CA VAL A 129 4.70 4.85 27.11
C VAL A 129 5.06 3.37 27.02
N MET A 130 4.41 2.62 26.14
CA MET A 130 4.59 1.17 26.03
C MET A 130 5.68 0.85 25.01
N ALA A 131 6.60 -0.05 25.37
CA ALA A 131 7.65 -0.49 24.46
C ALA A 131 7.04 -1.28 23.30
N SER A 132 7.57 -1.07 22.10
CA SER A 132 7.47 -2.04 21.01
C SER A 132 8.64 -3.02 21.15
N SER A 133 8.55 -4.16 20.49
CA SER A 133 9.64 -5.13 20.33
C SER A 133 10.92 -4.53 19.70
N ASP A 134 10.82 -3.35 19.08
CA ASP A 134 11.93 -2.50 18.68
C ASP A 134 12.39 -1.56 19.83
N PRO A 135 13.66 -1.63 20.26
CA PRO A 135 14.22 -0.89 21.41
C PRO A 135 14.42 0.62 21.16
N ALA A 136 13.91 1.16 20.05
CA ALA A 136 13.98 2.59 19.75
C ALA A 136 13.47 3.44 20.94
N PRO A 137 14.19 4.52 21.30
CA PRO A 137 13.98 5.24 22.56
C PRO A 137 12.53 5.65 22.81
N ILE A 138 12.17 5.78 24.09
CA ILE A 138 10.87 6.32 24.53
C ILE A 138 10.80 7.79 24.11
N VAL A 139 10.30 8.02 22.91
CA VAL A 139 10.03 9.36 22.39
C VAL A 139 8.72 9.82 23.01
N THR A 140 8.74 10.91 23.78
CA THR A 140 7.49 11.50 24.30
C THR A 140 6.56 11.85 23.13
N PRO A 141 5.23 11.88 23.31
CA PRO A 141 4.28 12.22 22.25
C PRO A 141 4.64 13.52 21.50
N HIS A 142 5.18 14.51 22.22
CA HIS A 142 5.59 15.80 21.68
C HIS A 142 6.86 15.71 20.83
N GLN A 143 7.86 14.95 21.27
CA GLN A 143 9.09 14.71 20.50
C GLN A 143 8.83 13.84 19.27
N LEU A 144 7.88 12.90 19.35
CA LEU A 144 7.52 12.04 18.23
C LEU A 144 6.71 12.81 17.17
N ARG A 145 5.75 13.64 17.62
CA ARG A 145 5.08 14.64 16.76
C ARG A 145 6.06 15.62 16.15
N GLY A 146 7.04 16.11 16.92
CA GLY A 146 8.12 16.96 16.41
C GLY A 146 8.93 16.28 15.31
N ARG A 147 9.29 15.00 15.49
CA ARG A 147 10.02 14.19 14.49
C ARG A 147 9.19 13.84 13.25
N LEU A 148 7.87 13.80 13.36
CA LEU A 148 6.95 13.56 12.25
C LEU A 148 6.62 14.85 11.49
N ALA A 149 6.60 15.99 12.18
CA ALA A 149 6.37 17.31 11.59
C ALA A 149 7.65 17.98 11.06
N GLU A 150 8.84 17.57 11.53
CA GLU A 150 10.11 18.12 11.07
C GLU A 150 10.33 17.85 9.57
N GLY A 151 10.37 18.92 8.77
CA GLY A 151 10.69 18.86 7.34
C GLY A 151 9.58 18.32 6.45
N VAL A 152 8.35 18.18 6.96
CA VAL A 152 7.19 17.74 6.17
C VAL A 152 6.40 18.96 5.71
N ASP A 153 6.87 19.60 4.64
CA ASP A 153 6.02 20.48 3.83
C ASP A 153 5.49 19.67 2.65
N ILE A 154 4.18 19.38 2.66
CA ILE A 154 3.55 18.56 1.63
C ILE A 154 2.93 19.49 0.60
N ASP A 155 3.57 19.59 -0.55
CA ASP A 155 2.90 20.11 -1.73
C ASP A 155 1.94 19.05 -2.28
N LEU A 156 0.74 18.99 -1.70
CA LEU A 156 -0.34 18.09 -2.10
C LEU A 156 -0.72 18.26 -3.57
N THR A 157 -0.54 19.45 -4.13
CA THR A 157 -0.86 19.73 -5.54
C THR A 157 0.15 19.03 -6.45
N SER A 158 1.44 19.20 -6.17
CA SER A 158 2.51 18.53 -6.92
C SER A 158 2.46 17.01 -6.75
N MET A 159 2.21 16.52 -5.53
CA MET A 159 2.03 15.10 -5.24
C MET A 159 0.83 14.52 -6.01
N ALA A 160 -0.30 15.21 -6.00
CA ALA A 160 -1.48 14.78 -6.76
C ALA A 160 -1.24 14.74 -8.27
N ARG A 161 -0.46 15.70 -8.80
CA ARG A 161 -0.07 15.69 -10.21
C ARG A 161 0.77 14.46 -10.53
N ARG A 162 1.75 14.11 -9.71
CA ARG A 162 2.59 12.92 -9.92
C ARG A 162 1.79 11.63 -9.82
N PHE A 163 0.90 11.49 -8.83
CA PHE A 163 -0.01 10.35 -8.75
C PHE A 163 -0.95 10.25 -9.95
N HIS A 164 -1.48 11.38 -10.41
CA HIS A 164 -2.25 11.45 -11.64
C HIS A 164 -1.43 10.96 -12.84
N ASP A 165 -0.25 11.52 -13.06
CA ASP A 165 0.56 11.24 -14.26
C ASP A 165 0.94 9.76 -14.31
N HIS A 166 1.31 9.20 -13.16
CA HIS A 166 1.58 7.78 -13.01
C HIS A 166 0.35 6.91 -13.32
N ALA A 167 -0.81 7.23 -12.72
CA ALA A 167 -2.04 6.49 -12.94
C ALA A 167 -2.52 6.59 -14.40
N ALA A 168 -2.48 7.77 -14.99
CA ALA A 168 -2.88 8.03 -16.37
C ALA A 168 -2.01 7.24 -17.36
N LYS A 169 -0.69 7.21 -17.15
CA LYS A 169 0.25 6.41 -17.95
C LYS A 169 -0.11 4.92 -17.93
N ARG A 170 -0.47 4.38 -16.75
CA ARG A 170 -0.87 2.97 -16.61
C ARG A 170 -2.22 2.68 -17.26
N VAL A 171 -3.21 3.55 -17.07
CA VAL A 171 -4.51 3.44 -17.76
C VAL A 171 -4.32 3.48 -19.28
N GLN A 172 -3.45 4.36 -19.79
CA GLN A 172 -3.16 4.44 -21.22
C GLN A 172 -2.51 3.16 -21.74
N ALA A 173 -1.54 2.58 -21.01
CA ALA A 173 -0.92 1.31 -21.39
C ALA A 173 -1.97 0.18 -21.48
N VAL A 174 -2.88 0.09 -20.50
CA VAL A 174 -4.00 -0.88 -20.55
C VAL A 174 -4.91 -0.58 -21.75
N SER A 175 -5.24 0.68 -22.03
CA SER A 175 -6.08 1.05 -23.17
C SER A 175 -5.45 0.64 -24.51
N THR A 176 -4.15 0.84 -24.67
CA THR A 176 -3.41 0.40 -25.87
C THR A 176 -3.47 -1.13 -26.00
N ALA A 177 -3.18 -1.86 -24.92
CA ALA A 177 -3.25 -3.33 -24.91
C ALA A 177 -4.64 -3.88 -25.22
N VAL A 178 -5.71 -3.22 -24.73
CA VAL A 178 -7.10 -3.56 -25.05
C VAL A 178 -7.36 -3.40 -26.54
N ALA A 179 -6.95 -2.27 -27.14
CA ALA A 179 -7.13 -2.02 -28.57
C ALA A 179 -6.39 -3.07 -29.42
N THR A 180 -5.14 -3.38 -29.08
CA THR A 180 -4.37 -4.44 -29.71
C THR A 180 -5.06 -5.80 -29.58
N ALA A 181 -5.56 -6.15 -28.39
CA ALA A 181 -6.23 -7.42 -28.17
C ALA A 181 -7.50 -7.55 -29.01
N GLN A 182 -8.31 -6.49 -29.09
CA GLN A 182 -9.51 -6.45 -29.93
C GLN A 182 -9.16 -6.59 -31.43
N GLN A 183 -8.10 -5.93 -31.89
CA GLN A 183 -7.62 -6.06 -33.25
C GLN A 183 -7.20 -7.51 -33.55
N LEU A 184 -6.38 -8.13 -32.70
CA LEU A 184 -5.90 -9.50 -32.90
C LEU A 184 -7.03 -10.54 -32.85
N LEU A 185 -8.05 -10.32 -32.02
CA LEU A 185 -9.26 -11.16 -31.98
C LEU A 185 -10.12 -10.96 -33.23
N GLY A 186 -10.19 -9.75 -33.77
CA GLY A 186 -10.94 -9.41 -34.99
C GLY A 186 -10.28 -9.88 -36.29
N SER A 187 -8.95 -9.83 -36.39
CA SER A 187 -8.18 -10.20 -37.59
C SER A 187 -8.27 -11.69 -37.96
N LYS A 188 -8.66 -12.57 -37.03
CA LYS A 188 -8.96 -13.98 -37.35
C LYS A 188 -10.13 -14.16 -38.33
N SER A 189 -10.95 -13.13 -38.55
CA SER A 189 -12.10 -13.19 -39.48
C SER A 189 -11.75 -12.88 -40.94
N SER A 190 -10.59 -12.29 -41.22
CA SER A 190 -10.23 -11.79 -42.55
C SER A 190 -8.91 -12.39 -43.06
N GLY A 191 -8.88 -13.70 -43.27
CA GLY A 191 -8.08 -14.43 -44.29
C GLY A 191 -6.62 -14.11 -44.65
N GLU A 192 -5.92 -13.16 -44.01
CA GLU A 192 -4.57 -12.76 -44.38
C GLU A 192 -3.52 -13.32 -43.40
N THR A 193 -2.71 -14.26 -43.92
CA THR A 193 -1.43 -14.76 -43.39
C THR A 193 -1.29 -14.70 -41.87
N ALA A 194 -2.00 -15.59 -41.18
CA ALA A 194 -1.88 -15.78 -39.74
C ALA A 194 -0.52 -16.40 -39.41
N VAL A 195 0.38 -15.58 -38.85
CA VAL A 195 1.44 -16.05 -37.94
C VAL A 195 0.77 -16.97 -36.91
N ALA A 196 1.42 -18.11 -36.63
CA ALA A 196 0.93 -19.28 -35.89
C ALA A 196 -0.18 -19.01 -34.83
N PRO A 197 -1.17 -19.91 -34.70
CA PRO A 197 -2.36 -19.67 -33.90
C PRO A 197 -2.01 -19.29 -32.45
N PRO A 198 -2.85 -18.46 -31.79
CA PRO A 198 -2.68 -18.20 -30.37
C PRO A 198 -2.81 -19.54 -29.66
N ASP A 199 -1.80 -19.89 -28.88
CA ASP A 199 -1.94 -20.86 -27.80
C ASP A 199 -3.23 -20.54 -27.00
N ASP A 200 -3.92 -21.53 -26.45
CA ASP A 200 -5.18 -21.34 -25.70
C ASP A 200 -5.01 -20.32 -24.57
N ASP A 201 -3.80 -20.26 -24.01
CA ASP A 201 -3.40 -19.26 -23.02
C ASP A 201 -3.33 -17.83 -23.57
N MET A 202 -2.86 -17.65 -24.81
CA MET A 202 -2.85 -16.36 -25.48
C MET A 202 -4.28 -15.93 -25.83
N ALA A 203 -5.12 -16.83 -26.34
CA ALA A 203 -6.53 -16.53 -26.62
C ALA A 203 -7.29 -16.11 -25.35
N ARG A 204 -7.07 -16.82 -24.23
CA ARG A 204 -7.64 -16.48 -22.92
C ARG A 204 -7.16 -15.12 -22.42
N MET A 205 -5.86 -14.84 -22.56
CA MET A 205 -5.27 -13.54 -22.19
C MET A 205 -5.87 -12.39 -23.01
N LEU A 206 -5.94 -12.53 -24.34
CA LEU A 206 -6.49 -11.51 -25.23
C LEU A 206 -7.99 -11.26 -24.94
N THR A 207 -8.76 -12.30 -24.67
CA THR A 207 -10.17 -12.17 -24.27
C THR A 207 -10.30 -11.40 -22.96
N GLY A 208 -9.49 -11.75 -21.94
CA GLY A 208 -9.48 -11.04 -20.66
C GLY A 208 -9.06 -9.55 -20.78
N LEU A 209 -8.10 -9.24 -21.66
CA LEU A 209 -7.74 -7.86 -21.99
C LEU A 209 -8.89 -7.15 -22.70
N SER A 210 -9.52 -7.76 -23.72
CA SER A 210 -10.66 -7.16 -24.41
C SER A 210 -11.83 -6.86 -23.46
N ASP A 211 -12.15 -7.78 -22.54
CA ASP A 211 -13.20 -7.61 -21.53
C ASP A 211 -12.94 -6.44 -20.57
N THR A 212 -11.68 -6.04 -20.43
CA THR A 212 -11.27 -4.90 -19.60
C THR A 212 -11.76 -3.56 -20.17
N ALA A 213 -12.11 -3.50 -21.47
CA ALA A 213 -12.61 -2.30 -22.14
C ALA A 213 -13.77 -1.61 -21.38
N LYS A 214 -14.66 -2.39 -20.76
CA LYS A 214 -15.80 -1.89 -19.98
C LYS A 214 -15.41 -1.03 -18.77
N HIS A 215 -14.18 -1.16 -18.29
CA HIS A 215 -13.67 -0.44 -17.12
C HIS A 215 -12.86 0.81 -17.47
N LEU A 216 -12.35 0.92 -18.71
CA LEU A 216 -11.43 2.00 -19.12
C LEU A 216 -12.01 3.38 -18.84
N ALA A 217 -13.25 3.65 -19.26
CA ALA A 217 -13.88 4.95 -19.05
C ALA A 217 -14.05 5.31 -17.56
N SER A 218 -14.16 4.32 -16.67
CA SER A 218 -14.18 4.56 -15.22
C SER A 218 -12.78 4.87 -14.70
N TRP A 219 -11.78 4.09 -15.11
CA TRP A 219 -10.40 4.29 -14.67
C TRP A 219 -9.78 5.59 -15.15
N THR A 220 -10.05 6.01 -16.39
CA THR A 220 -9.66 7.34 -16.88
C THR A 220 -10.25 8.45 -16.01
N ARG A 221 -11.55 8.36 -15.68
CA ARG A 221 -12.19 9.32 -14.77
C ARG A 221 -11.59 9.29 -13.37
N GLN A 222 -11.22 8.12 -12.85
CA GLN A 222 -10.57 7.99 -11.55
C GLN A 222 -9.18 8.63 -11.56
N ALA A 223 -8.38 8.41 -12.61
CA ALA A 223 -7.06 9.01 -12.77
C ALA A 223 -7.16 10.55 -12.84
N GLU A 224 -8.02 11.09 -13.71
CA GLU A 224 -8.25 12.54 -13.81
C GLU A 224 -8.78 13.13 -12.49
N GLY A 225 -9.62 12.38 -11.79
CA GLY A 225 -10.17 12.77 -10.49
C GLY A 225 -9.10 13.03 -9.42
N LEU A 226 -7.90 12.45 -9.54
CA LEU A 226 -6.79 12.66 -8.59
C LEU A 226 -6.34 14.13 -8.51
N LYS A 227 -6.44 14.89 -9.61
CA LYS A 227 -6.12 16.33 -9.63
C LYS A 227 -7.14 17.19 -8.90
N SER A 228 -8.38 16.71 -8.79
CA SER A 228 -9.55 17.51 -8.36
C SER A 228 -9.95 17.32 -6.89
N LYS A 229 -9.45 16.27 -6.22
CA LYS A 229 -9.84 15.84 -4.87
C LYS A 229 -8.72 16.03 -3.83
N THR A 230 -8.07 17.18 -3.84
CA THR A 230 -6.81 17.43 -3.12
C THR A 230 -6.98 18.30 -1.88
N SER A 231 -8.08 18.16 -1.13
CA SER A 231 -8.23 18.87 0.15
C SER A 231 -7.55 18.16 1.32
N SER A 232 -7.18 16.88 1.16
CA SER A 232 -6.44 16.11 2.16
C SER A 232 -5.64 14.99 1.51
N LEU A 233 -4.59 14.54 2.20
CA LEU A 233 -3.76 13.41 1.76
C LEU A 233 -4.57 12.12 1.63
N THR A 234 -5.45 11.84 2.60
CA THR A 234 -6.40 10.72 2.53
C THR A 234 -7.36 10.88 1.36
N GLY A 235 -7.83 12.09 1.04
CA GLY A 235 -8.65 12.33 -0.16
C GLY A 235 -7.95 11.95 -1.47
N LEU A 236 -6.62 12.02 -1.51
CA LEU A 236 -5.77 11.70 -2.66
C LEU A 236 -5.33 10.24 -2.72
N MET A 237 -4.81 9.71 -1.61
CA MET A 237 -4.26 8.35 -1.54
C MET A 237 -5.31 7.29 -1.83
N VAL A 238 -6.54 7.54 -1.46
CA VAL A 238 -7.60 6.55 -1.43
C VAL A 238 -8.13 6.21 -2.82
N PRO A 239 -8.50 7.21 -3.64
CA PRO A 239 -8.76 6.96 -5.05
C PRO A 239 -7.54 6.38 -5.77
N PHE A 240 -6.33 6.83 -5.45
CA PHE A 240 -5.10 6.35 -6.09
C PHE A 240 -4.88 4.84 -5.85
N LEU A 241 -4.92 4.39 -4.59
CA LEU A 241 -4.70 2.99 -4.24
C LEU A 241 -5.80 2.05 -4.77
N ASN A 242 -7.05 2.52 -4.82
CA ASN A 242 -8.14 1.75 -5.42
C ASN A 242 -7.92 1.54 -6.93
N LEU A 243 -7.50 2.59 -7.64
CA LEU A 243 -7.19 2.51 -9.06
C LEU A 243 -5.95 1.62 -9.30
N ASP A 244 -4.90 1.81 -8.52
CA ASP A 244 -3.69 0.98 -8.57
C ASP A 244 -4.01 -0.50 -8.41
N ARG A 245 -4.81 -0.88 -7.40
CA ARG A 245 -5.24 -2.27 -7.17
C ARG A 245 -5.98 -2.86 -8.36
N ALA A 246 -6.83 -2.06 -9.02
CA ALA A 246 -7.55 -2.51 -10.20
C ALA A 246 -6.60 -2.75 -11.38
N LEU A 247 -5.65 -1.85 -11.62
CA LEU A 247 -4.68 -1.93 -12.71
C LEU A 247 -3.67 -3.07 -12.50
N SER A 248 -3.14 -3.25 -11.29
CA SER A 248 -2.15 -4.28 -10.98
C SER A 248 -2.61 -5.71 -11.26
N ARG A 249 -3.92 -5.97 -11.30
CA ARG A 249 -4.46 -7.29 -11.67
C ARG A 249 -4.28 -7.63 -13.15
N ILE A 250 -4.16 -6.62 -14.01
CA ILE A 250 -4.20 -6.76 -15.47
C ILE A 250 -2.82 -6.48 -16.09
N GLU A 251 -1.98 -5.72 -15.40
CA GLU A 251 -0.61 -5.40 -15.82
C GLU A 251 0.25 -6.59 -16.24
N PRO A 252 0.20 -7.78 -15.60
CA PRO A 252 0.94 -8.94 -16.09
C PRO A 252 0.54 -9.35 -17.51
N SER A 253 -0.75 -9.28 -17.85
CA SER A 253 -1.26 -9.57 -19.19
C SER A 253 -0.86 -8.49 -20.19
N VAL A 254 -0.85 -7.21 -19.78
CA VAL A 254 -0.36 -6.09 -20.61
C VAL A 254 1.12 -6.29 -20.95
N LYS A 255 1.96 -6.54 -19.94
CA LYS A 255 3.40 -6.79 -20.14
C LYS A 255 3.66 -7.99 -21.03
N ARG A 256 2.91 -9.08 -20.85
CA ARG A 256 3.03 -10.27 -21.69
C ARG A 256 2.67 -9.96 -23.15
N LEU A 257 1.61 -9.20 -23.40
CA LEU A 257 1.23 -8.79 -24.76
C LEU A 257 2.31 -7.92 -25.41
N ASP A 258 2.86 -6.95 -24.68
CA ASP A 258 3.95 -6.09 -25.12
C ASP A 258 5.18 -6.90 -25.56
N MET A 259 5.63 -7.84 -24.72
CA MET A 259 6.73 -8.76 -25.06
C MET A 259 6.46 -9.62 -26.30
N ILE A 260 5.20 -10.04 -26.51
CA ILE A 260 4.81 -10.82 -27.70
C ILE A 260 4.87 -9.94 -28.95
N GLN A 261 4.44 -8.69 -28.86
CA GLN A 261 4.50 -7.75 -29.98
C GLN A 261 5.93 -7.43 -30.37
N ASP A 262 6.80 -7.16 -29.39
CA ASP A 262 8.24 -6.96 -29.60
C ASP A 262 8.86 -8.16 -30.30
N TRP A 263 8.51 -9.37 -29.88
CA TRP A 263 8.98 -10.60 -30.51
C TRP A 263 8.50 -10.73 -31.97
N TRP A 264 7.24 -10.41 -32.26
CA TRP A 264 6.71 -10.42 -33.63
C TRP A 264 7.39 -9.39 -34.53
N GLU A 265 7.62 -8.17 -34.01
CA GLU A 265 8.32 -7.12 -34.74
C GLU A 265 9.76 -7.51 -35.05
N GLN A 266 10.47 -8.06 -34.05
CA GLN A 266 11.83 -8.54 -34.23
C GLN A 266 11.90 -9.66 -35.28
N ARG A 267 10.97 -10.63 -35.23
CA ARG A 267 10.89 -11.71 -36.21
C ARG A 267 10.63 -11.17 -37.63
N ARG A 268 9.71 -10.21 -37.79
CA ARG A 268 9.45 -9.57 -39.08
C ARG A 268 10.69 -8.85 -39.62
N ILE A 269 11.45 -8.20 -38.75
CA ILE A 269 12.72 -7.56 -39.12
C ILE A 269 13.75 -8.59 -39.57
N ASP A 270 13.84 -9.73 -38.89
CA ASP A 270 14.78 -10.81 -39.25
C ASP A 270 14.39 -11.47 -40.57
N ASP A 271 13.10 -11.73 -40.80
CA ASP A 271 12.57 -12.22 -42.08
C ASP A 271 12.91 -11.25 -43.23
N LEU A 272 12.74 -9.93 -43.03
CA LEU A 272 13.11 -8.89 -44.01
C LEU A 272 14.63 -8.83 -44.26
N ARG A 273 15.44 -9.27 -43.29
CA ARG A 273 16.90 -9.37 -43.40
C ARG A 273 17.37 -10.70 -43.96
N GLY A 274 16.46 -11.64 -44.26
CA GLY A 274 16.77 -12.96 -44.78
C GLY A 274 17.51 -13.88 -43.79
N LYS A 275 17.29 -13.68 -42.49
CA LYS A 275 17.81 -14.53 -41.40
C LYS A 275 16.71 -15.47 -40.91
#